data_AF-A0A3N1J0M6-F1
#
_entry.id   AF-A0A3N1J0M6-F1
#
_cell.length_a   1.000
_cell.length_b   1.000
_cell.length_c   1.000
_cell.angle_alpha   90.00
_cell.angle_beta   90.00
_cell.angle_gamma   90.00
#
_symmetry.space_group_name_H-M   'P 1'
#
loop_
_entity.id
_entity.type
_entity.pdbx_description
1 polymer ?
#
loop_
_entity_poly.entity_id
_entity_poly.type
_entity_poly.pdbx_seq_one_letter_code
_entity_poly.pdbx_strand_id
1 'polypeptide(L)' 'MSLHDGILWTEVDDSHWQGSSGLDLVGEVSWDDGYAVRSSDGEVSGQHRTLDSAKAQLEGWMRWLDSTGAA' A
#
# COMPACT_ATOMS: atom_id res chain seq x y z
N MET A 1 -16.03 6.67 10.97
CA MET A 1 -15.92 6.15 9.59
C MET A 1 -15.11 4.88 9.72
N SER A 2 -15.74 3.72 9.58
CA SER A 2 -15.07 2.43 9.80
C SER A 2 -14.02 2.26 8.70
N LEU A 3 -12.77 2.00 9.07
CA LEU A 3 -11.61 1.72 8.21
C LEU A 3 -11.73 0.46 7.33
N HIS A 4 -12.96 0.05 7.01
CA HIS A 4 -13.30 -1.18 6.29
C HIS A 4 -13.22 -1.05 4.76
N ASP A 5 -12.91 0.13 4.22
CA ASP A 5 -12.92 0.39 2.77
C ASP A 5 -11.72 -0.21 2.02
N GLY A 6 -10.79 -0.88 2.72
CA GLY A 6 -9.60 -1.44 2.12
C GLY A 6 -8.67 -0.36 1.57
N ILE A 7 -7.75 -0.77 0.69
CA ILE A 7 -6.86 0.15 -0.02
C ILE A 7 -7.44 0.38 -1.42
N LEU A 8 -7.70 1.63 -1.76
CA LEU A 8 -7.97 2.04 -3.12
C LEU A 8 -6.63 2.36 -3.80
N TRP A 9 -6.33 1.64 -4.87
CA TRP A 9 -5.14 1.89 -5.68
C TRP A 9 -5.45 2.84 -6.82
N THR A 10 -4.69 3.92 -6.90
CA THR A 10 -4.72 4.88 -8.00
C THR A 10 -3.39 4.86 -8.73
N GLU A 11 -3.41 4.73 -10.05
CA GLU A 11 -2.23 4.91 -10.89
C GLU A 11 -1.98 6.41 -11.08
N VAL A 12 -0.81 6.88 -10.64
CA VAL A 12 -0.39 8.28 -10.77
C VAL A 12 0.32 8.48 -12.10
N ASP A 13 1.17 7.53 -12.48
CA ASP A 13 1.82 7.42 -13.78
C ASP A 13 2.14 5.94 -14.10
N ASP A 14 2.69 5.69 -15.30
CA ASP A 14 3.01 4.36 -15.83
C ASP A 14 3.93 3.51 -14.92
N SER A 15 4.59 4.15 -13.95
CA SER A 15 5.55 3.54 -13.03
C SER A 15 5.23 3.78 -11.56
N HIS A 16 4.11 4.44 -11.22
CA HIS A 16 3.81 4.85 -9.85
C HIS A 16 2.34 4.67 -9.52
N TRP A 17 2.08 3.97 -8.42
CA TRP A 17 0.74 3.72 -7.89
C TRP A 17 0.68 4.15 -6.43
N GLN A 18 -0.40 4.81 -6.05
CA GLN A 18 -0.67 5.21 -4.68
C GLN A 18 -1.84 4.41 -4.12
N GLY A 19 -1.66 3.91 -2.89
CA GLY A 19 -2.69 3.24 -2.12
C GLY A 19 -3.22 4.17 -1.04
N SER A 20 -4.51 4.47 -1.06
CA SER A 20 -5.18 5.27 -0.03
C SER A 20 -6.28 4.49 0.68
N SER A 21 -6.54 4.83 1.94
CA SER A 21 -7.71 4.36 2.69
C SER A 21 -8.54 5.57 3.09
N GLY A 22 -9.70 5.73 2.45
CA GLY A 22 -10.45 6.98 2.55
C GLY A 22 -9.66 8.17 1.99
N LEU A 23 -9.32 9.12 2.86
CA LEU A 23 -8.54 10.32 2.50
C LEU A 23 -7.04 10.20 2.82
N ASP A 24 -6.64 9.13 3.52
CA ASP A 24 -5.27 8.98 4.01
C ASP A 24 -4.43 8.16 3.02
N LEU A 25 -3.25 8.70 2.66
CA LEU A 25 -2.27 7.96 1.88
C LEU A 25 -1.62 6.90 2.77
N VAL A 26 -1.81 5.63 2.42
CA VAL A 26 -1.28 4.48 3.16
C VAL A 26 0.10 4.09 2.65
N GLY A 27 0.35 4.28 1.36
CA GLY A 27 1.63 3.95 0.76
C GLY A 27 1.62 4.04 -0.75
N GLU A 28 2.71 3.60 -1.33
CA GLU A 28 2.93 3.67 -2.77
C GLU A 28 3.67 2.44 -3.27
N VAL A 29 3.50 2.16 -4.56
CA VAL A 29 4.30 1.22 -5.32
C VAL A 29 4.96 1.99 -6.45
N SER A 30 6.27 1.83 -6.62
CA SER A 30 7.02 2.39 -7.74
C SER A 30 7.70 1.28 -8.53
N TRP A 31 7.80 1.45 -9.85
CA TRP A 31 8.53 0.57 -10.75
C TRP A 31 9.88 1.19 -11.10
N ASP A 32 10.96 0.48 -10.77
CA ASP A 32 12.33 0.82 -11.20
C ASP A 32 13.00 -0.44 -11.77
N ASP A 33 13.61 -1.29 -10.91
CA ASP A 33 14.13 -2.63 -11.25
C ASP A 33 13.25 -3.75 -10.65
N GLY A 34 11.95 -3.46 -10.52
CA GLY A 34 10.99 -4.25 -9.76
C GLY A 34 9.92 -3.35 -9.14
N TYR A 35 8.86 -3.96 -8.61
CA TYR A 35 7.80 -3.24 -7.90
C TYR A 35 8.21 -3.03 -6.45
N ALA A 36 8.69 -1.83 -6.13
CA ALA A 36 9.04 -1.42 -4.80
C ALA A 36 7.80 -0.86 -4.08
N VAL A 37 7.37 -1.49 -2.98
CA VAL A 37 6.30 -1.00 -2.11
C VAL A 37 6.87 -0.29 -0.91
N ARG A 38 6.23 0.79 -0.48
CA ARG A 38 6.56 1.53 0.74
C ARG A 38 5.29 2.10 1.39
N SER A 39 5.13 1.91 2.69
CA SER A 39 4.08 2.58 3.47
C SER A 39 4.43 4.06 3.69
N SER A 40 3.43 4.91 3.87
CA SER A 40 3.62 6.35 4.05
C SER A 40 4.40 6.71 5.33
N ASP A 41 4.31 5.87 6.35
CA ASP A 41 5.09 5.95 7.59
C ASP A 41 6.49 5.31 7.49
N GLY A 42 6.77 4.56 6.42
CA GLY A 42 8.04 3.85 6.21
C GLY A 42 8.22 2.55 7.00
N GLU A 43 7.24 2.12 7.80
CA GLU A 43 7.30 0.89 8.61
C GLU A 43 7.33 -0.38 7.75
N VAL A 44 6.70 -0.33 6.57
CA VAL A 44 6.66 -1.44 5.62
C VAL A 44 7.29 -1.01 4.30
N SER A 45 8.28 -1.78 3.87
CA SER A 45 8.83 -1.67 2.53
C SER A 45 9.20 -3.05 1.98
N GLY A 46 9.32 -3.16 0.67
CA GLY A 46 9.70 -4.41 0.01
C GLY A 46 9.82 -4.26 -1.50
N GLN A 47 10.42 -5.26 -2.14
CA GLN A 47 10.56 -5.30 -3.60
C GLN A 47 9.99 -6.62 -4.13
N HIS A 48 9.19 -6.51 -5.19
CA HIS A 48 8.44 -7.62 -5.76
C HIS A 48 8.61 -7.70 -7.27
N ARG A 49 8.37 -8.89 -7.82
CA ARG A 49 8.40 -9.11 -9.28
C ARG A 49 7.10 -8.74 -9.98
N THR A 50 6.01 -8.55 -9.24
CA THR A 50 4.69 -8.20 -9.78
C THR A 50 4.05 -7.09 -8.95
N LEU A 51 3.26 -6.25 -9.64
CA LEU A 51 2.50 -5.17 -9.01
C LEU A 51 1.54 -5.71 -7.96
N ASP A 52 0.85 -6.81 -8.26
CA ASP A 52 -0.12 -7.41 -7.36
C ASP A 52 0.52 -7.91 -6.07
N SER A 53 1.74 -8.47 -6.11
CA SER A 53 2.45 -8.88 -4.89
C SER A 53 2.87 -7.68 -4.04
N ALA A 54 3.31 -6.59 -4.68
CA ALA A 54 3.62 -5.34 -3.98
C ALA A 54 2.37 -4.75 -3.30
N LYS A 55 1.25 -4.69 -4.02
CA LYS A 55 -0.03 -4.20 -3.48
C LYS A 55 -0.55 -5.08 -2.33
N ALA A 56 -0.51 -6.40 -2.50
CA ALA A 56 -0.97 -7.36 -1.50
C ALA A 56 -0.18 -7.29 -0.18
N GLN A 57 1.12 -6.95 -0.23
CA GLN A 57 1.91 -6.73 0.98
C GLN A 57 1.35 -5.56 1.81
N LEU A 58 1.07 -4.42 1.18
CA LEU A 58 0.53 -3.25 1.87
C LEU A 58 -0.90 -3.49 2.37
N GLU A 59 -1.72 -4.18 1.58
CA GLU A 59 -3.07 -4.57 2.00
C GLU A 59 -3.05 -5.54 3.18
N GLY A 60 -2.09 -6.48 3.21
CA GLY A 60 -1.87 -7.37 4.35
C GLY A 60 -1.48 -6.62 5.61
N TRP A 61 -0.59 -5.64 5.48
CA TRP A 61 -0.18 -4.76 6.56
C TRP A 61 -1.35 -3.97 7.15
N MET A 62 -2.17 -3.32 6.30
CA MET A 62 -3.34 -2.58 6.77
C MET A 62 -4.35 -3.47 7.51
N ARG A 63 -4.60 -4.69 7.00
CA ARG A 63 -5.45 -5.66 7.68
C ARG A 63 -4.88 -6.06 9.05
N TRP A 64 -3.57 -6.14 9.17
CA TRP A 64 -2.92 -6.42 10.46
C TRP A 64 -3.04 -5.24 11.44
N LEU A 65 -2.82 -4.00 10.99
CA LEU A 65 -3.01 -2.80 11.81
C LEU A 65 -4.46 -2.68 12.32
N ASP A 66 -5.43 -2.89 11.45
CA ASP A 66 -6.85 -2.90 11.82
C ASP A 66 -7.15 -3.99 12.86
N SER A 67 -6.55 -5.18 12.70
CA SER A 67 -6.72 -6.28 13.66
C SER A 67 -6.09 -6.02 15.04
N THR A 68 -5.10 -5.14 15.12
CA THR A 68 -4.35 -4.86 16.36
C THR A 68 -4.81 -3.58 17.07
N GLY A 69 -5.72 -2.81 16.47
CA GLY A 69 -6.24 -1.56 17.04
C GLY A 69 -5.17 -0.47 17.18
N ALA A 70 -4.07 -0.56 16.43
CA ALA A 70 -2.96 0.40 16.44
C ALA A 70 -3.27 1.70 15.66
N ALA A 71 -4.54 2.10 15.61
CA ALA A 71 -5.01 3.33 14.95
C ALA A 71 -4.82 4.57 15.83
#